data_AF-A0A7S4PX04-F1
#
_entry.id   AF-A0A7S4PX04-F1
#
_cell.length_a   1.000
_cell.length_b   1.000
_cell.length_c   1.000
_cell.angle_alpha   90.00
_cell.angle_beta   90.00
_cell.angle_gamma   90.00
#
_symmetry.space_group_name_H-M   'P 1'
#
loop_
_entity.id
_entity.type
_entity.pdbx_description
1 polymer ?
#
loop_
_entity_poly.entity_id
_entity_poly.type
_entity_poly.pdbx_seq_one_letter_code
_entity_poly.pdbx_strand_id
1 'polypeptide(L)'
;VTGSFSRSAVNNTTGAETQLAGLVTAVVMLCTLFFLTPLFYYLPMFALAAIVVNSVISLIAYDVAIELYKVKKYDFLLWVLAFLGTLLLGVLPGVAVAVLASLMVVIYESVRPAITVLWRVPGTTMYRSIEQESRGVLVPNMFIARIGASMYFANSSYIKDTLLKYIGDLEGITDVQYVVLDMSSVNSLDSTAVHTIKDIVADFRHRGIEVAFVTVGSYVERIMNRAHVLQFVGSRWIFQTVHAAVHGCLLHQRVRTTDRSFSSLCSSAGEAPQRSLRQQRTLTVSLDVGDHEIGFSNESHKDSTVAYVQLQRDVPGISDVILSVFRQHRLRVPRREIAGLMHTYVLQGLTERSLGAEAKSLKLSDEEMEQLKAELDVAIRRCSSEDFPHDARTLELERELQEARERIKALESQLMGPGGNATDSRCLFARVPAGEEPLRQ
;
A
#
# COMPACT_ATOMS: atom_id res chain seq x y z
N VAL A 1 -8.95 51.54 -7.77
CA VAL A 1 -7.83 51.39 -8.71
C VAL A 1 -7.29 49.98 -8.52
N THR A 2 -7.27 49.16 -9.56
CA THR A 2 -6.66 47.82 -9.56
C THR A 2 -5.30 47.88 -10.25
N GLY A 3 -4.46 46.85 -10.05
CA GLY A 3 -3.20 46.73 -10.79
C GLY A 3 -3.45 46.65 -12.30
N SER A 4 -2.78 47.50 -13.07
CA SER A 4 -2.89 47.47 -14.54
C SER A 4 -1.87 46.48 -15.11
N PHE A 5 -2.36 45.38 -15.69
CA PHE A 5 -1.52 44.36 -16.34
C PHE A 5 -0.56 44.97 -17.35
N SER A 6 -1.06 45.83 -18.25
CA SER A 6 -0.24 46.47 -19.29
C SER A 6 0.86 47.37 -18.70
N ARG A 7 0.55 48.22 -17.71
CA ARG A 7 1.54 49.12 -17.10
C ARG A 7 2.57 48.36 -16.27
N SER A 8 2.15 47.35 -15.52
CA SER A 8 3.05 46.51 -14.72
C SER A 8 3.97 45.67 -15.59
N ALA A 9 3.47 45.11 -16.70
CA ALA A 9 4.28 44.35 -17.65
C ALA A 9 5.37 45.24 -18.28
N VAL A 10 5.01 46.43 -18.77
CA VAL A 10 5.98 47.39 -19.33
C VAL A 10 7.01 47.80 -18.27
N ASN A 11 6.55 48.16 -17.06
CA ASN A 11 7.43 48.57 -15.97
C ASN A 11 8.44 47.46 -15.59
N ASN A 12 8.01 46.20 -15.58
CA ASN A 12 8.89 45.05 -15.33
C ASN A 12 9.88 44.84 -16.48
N THR A 13 9.44 44.92 -17.75
CA THR A 13 10.33 44.78 -18.91
C THR A 13 11.38 45.89 -19.03
N THR A 14 11.09 47.07 -18.46
CA THR A 14 12.04 48.20 -18.42
C THR A 14 13.03 48.13 -17.25
N GLY A 15 12.99 47.08 -16.42
CA GLY A 15 13.92 46.87 -15.31
C GLY A 15 13.62 47.70 -14.06
N ALA A 16 12.36 48.08 -13.83
CA ALA A 16 11.99 48.82 -12.64
C ALA A 16 11.88 47.91 -11.41
N GLU A 17 12.79 48.07 -10.45
CA GLU A 17 12.85 47.22 -9.24
C GLU A 17 12.19 47.83 -8.00
N THR A 18 11.90 49.15 -8.02
CA THR A 18 11.37 49.87 -6.86
C THR A 18 10.05 50.58 -7.17
N GLN A 19 9.24 50.83 -6.14
CA GLN A 19 7.98 51.59 -6.24
C GLN A 19 8.20 53.05 -6.68
N LEU A 20 9.45 53.53 -6.67
CA LEU A 20 9.81 54.86 -7.15
C LEU A 20 9.47 55.05 -8.63
N ALA A 21 9.49 53.98 -9.44
CA ALA A 21 9.02 54.03 -10.83
C ALA A 21 7.52 54.38 -10.92
N GLY A 22 6.71 53.91 -9.97
CA GLY A 22 5.30 54.29 -9.83
C GLY A 22 5.12 55.77 -9.49
N LEU A 23 5.99 56.32 -8.64
CA LEU A 23 5.97 57.74 -8.30
C LEU A 23 6.38 58.61 -9.50
N VAL A 24 7.44 58.23 -10.21
CA VAL A 24 7.91 58.95 -11.40
C VAL A 24 6.83 58.95 -12.48
N THR A 25 6.20 57.80 -12.75
CA THR A 25 5.09 57.71 -13.72
C THR A 25 3.89 58.56 -13.30
N ALA A 26 3.57 58.65 -12.01
CA ALA A 26 2.51 59.53 -11.50
C ALA A 26 2.84 61.02 -11.69
N VAL A 27 4.09 61.44 -11.43
CA VAL A 27 4.53 62.82 -11.66
C VAL A 27 4.50 63.18 -13.14
N VAL A 28 4.99 62.29 -14.02
CA VAL A 28 4.93 62.49 -15.47
C VAL A 28 3.48 62.61 -15.95
N MET A 29 2.58 61.76 -15.46
CA MET A 29 1.14 61.86 -15.74
C MET A 29 0.55 63.19 -15.28
N LEU A 30 0.91 63.67 -14.08
CA LEU A 30 0.46 64.96 -13.56
C LEU A 30 0.93 66.12 -14.46
N CYS A 31 2.22 66.16 -14.81
CA CYS A 31 2.77 67.16 -15.73
C CYS A 31 2.08 67.12 -17.10
N THR A 32 1.86 65.91 -17.64
CA THR A 32 1.17 65.73 -18.92
C THR A 32 -0.24 66.31 -18.87
N LEU A 33 -0.96 66.14 -17.75
CA LEU A 33 -2.30 66.67 -17.57
C LEU A 33 -2.34 68.21 -17.49
N PHE A 34 -1.32 68.85 -16.91
CA PHE A 34 -1.26 70.32 -16.83
C PHE A 34 -0.81 70.98 -18.12
N PHE A 35 0.16 70.40 -18.83
CA PHE A 35 0.81 71.06 -19.97
C PHE A 35 0.39 70.51 -21.34
N LEU A 36 0.07 69.21 -21.46
CA LEU A 36 -0.17 68.54 -22.75
C LEU A 36 -1.66 68.27 -23.05
N THR A 37 -2.56 68.49 -22.10
CA THR A 37 -4.02 68.39 -22.33
C THR A 37 -4.54 69.14 -23.57
N PRO A 38 -4.13 70.40 -23.87
CA PRO A 38 -4.62 71.07 -25.09
C PRO A 38 -4.16 70.40 -26.38
N LEU A 39 -3.03 69.68 -26.36
CA LEU A 39 -2.55 68.91 -27.52
C LEU A 39 -3.38 67.63 -27.73
N PHE A 40 -3.77 66.96 -26.64
CA PHE A 40 -4.59 65.75 -26.69
C PHE A 40 -6.06 65.98 -27.02
N TYR A 41 -6.55 67.23 -26.99
CA TYR A 41 -7.91 67.55 -27.40
C TYR A 41 -8.21 67.11 -28.85
N TYR A 42 -7.22 67.18 -29.73
CA TYR A 42 -7.35 66.80 -31.14
C TYR A 42 -7.06 65.30 -31.39
N LEU A 43 -6.86 64.51 -30.34
CA LEU A 43 -6.52 63.09 -30.50
C LEU A 43 -7.74 62.32 -31.06
N PRO A 44 -7.61 61.66 -32.21
CA PRO A 44 -8.73 60.95 -32.79
C PRO A 44 -9.06 59.68 -32.01
N MET A 45 -10.37 59.40 -31.86
CA MET A 45 -10.87 58.21 -31.14
C MET A 45 -10.37 56.88 -31.72
N PHE A 46 -10.10 56.81 -33.02
CA PHE A 46 -9.57 55.60 -33.67
C PHE A 46 -8.17 55.23 -33.16
N ALA A 47 -7.34 56.23 -32.84
CA ALA A 47 -5.99 55.98 -32.33
C ALA A 47 -6.06 55.37 -30.92
N LEU A 48 -6.96 55.87 -30.08
CA LEU A 48 -7.19 55.32 -28.74
C LEU A 48 -7.74 53.88 -28.81
N ALA A 49 -8.71 53.63 -29.70
CA ALA A 49 -9.26 52.30 -29.91
C ALA A 49 -8.18 51.30 -30.39
N ALA A 50 -7.32 51.71 -31.32
CA ALA A 50 -6.23 50.87 -31.82
C ALA A 50 -5.24 50.46 -30.71
N ILE A 51 -4.89 51.40 -29.81
CA ILE A 51 -4.02 51.10 -28.66
C ILE A 51 -4.68 50.08 -27.73
N VAL A 52 -5.98 50.25 -27.42
CA VAL A 52 -6.71 49.31 -26.56
C VAL A 52 -6.81 47.92 -27.20
N VAL A 53 -7.16 47.84 -28.48
CA VAL A 53 -7.25 46.56 -29.21
C VAL A 53 -5.90 45.85 -29.24
N ASN A 54 -4.82 46.58 -29.56
CA ASN A 54 -3.46 46.03 -29.54
C ASN A 54 -3.07 45.46 -28.17
N SER A 55 -3.45 46.13 -27.08
CA SER A 55 -3.21 45.63 -25.73
C SER A 55 -4.05 44.40 -25.37
N VAL A 56 -5.28 44.29 -25.87
CA VAL A 56 -6.20 43.17 -25.53
C VAL A 56 -5.90 41.91 -26.35
N ILE A 57 -5.41 42.04 -27.59
CA ILE A 57 -5.07 40.88 -28.42
C ILE A 57 -4.05 39.96 -27.72
N SER A 58 -3.07 40.53 -27.01
CA SER A 58 -2.08 39.74 -26.26
C SER A 58 -2.64 39.00 -25.03
N LEU A 59 -3.86 39.32 -24.59
CA LEU A 59 -4.51 38.64 -23.46
C LEU A 59 -5.30 37.40 -23.90
N ILE A 60 -5.54 37.21 -25.20
CA ILE A 60 -6.30 36.07 -25.71
C ILE A 60 -5.37 34.84 -25.76
N ALA A 61 -5.43 34.02 -24.71
CA ALA A 61 -4.66 32.78 -24.62
C ALA A 61 -5.44 31.58 -25.20
N TYR A 62 -5.50 31.47 -26.53
CA TYR A 62 -6.23 30.38 -27.21
C TYR A 62 -5.58 29.00 -27.02
N ASP A 63 -4.25 28.95 -26.85
CA ASP A 63 -3.51 27.71 -26.62
C ASP A 63 -3.97 26.99 -25.33
N VAL A 64 -4.29 27.77 -24.30
CA VAL A 64 -4.78 27.26 -23.01
C VAL A 64 -6.12 26.54 -23.19
N ALA A 65 -7.03 27.07 -24.02
CA ALA A 65 -8.31 26.43 -24.28
C ALA A 65 -8.14 25.06 -24.97
N ILE A 66 -7.18 24.95 -25.89
CA ILE A 66 -6.86 23.70 -26.59
C ILE A 66 -6.24 22.68 -25.63
N GLU A 67 -5.34 23.12 -24.76
CA GLU A 67 -4.72 22.27 -23.74
C GLU A 67 -5.77 21.73 -22.76
N LEU A 68 -6.64 22.58 -22.23
CA LEU A 68 -7.73 22.18 -21.33
C LEU A 68 -8.63 21.12 -21.97
N TYR A 69 -8.98 21.28 -23.25
CA TYR A 69 -9.81 20.31 -23.96
C TYR A 69 -9.13 18.94 -24.09
N LYS A 70 -7.81 18.91 -24.31
CA LYS A 70 -7.03 17.67 -24.41
C LYS A 70 -6.84 16.98 -23.06
N VAL A 71 -6.69 17.74 -21.98
CA VAL A 71 -6.41 17.20 -20.64
C VAL A 71 -7.70 16.75 -19.93
N LYS A 72 -8.67 17.65 -19.74
CA LYS A 72 -9.89 17.36 -18.97
C LYS A 72 -11.08 18.15 -19.50
N LYS A 73 -12.06 17.42 -20.05
CA LYS A 73 -13.27 18.01 -20.66
C LYS A 73 -14.07 18.89 -19.71
N TYR A 74 -14.11 18.56 -18.41
CA TYR A 74 -14.80 19.37 -17.40
C TYR A 74 -14.14 20.74 -17.19
N ASP A 75 -12.81 20.81 -17.23
CA ASP A 75 -12.08 22.07 -17.07
C ASP A 75 -12.30 22.98 -18.28
N PHE A 76 -12.33 22.38 -19.49
CA PHE A 76 -12.73 23.11 -20.70
C PHE A 76 -14.17 23.62 -20.61
N LEU A 77 -15.11 22.83 -20.11
CA LEU A 77 -16.50 23.27 -19.92
C LEU A 77 -16.60 24.45 -18.95
N LEU A 78 -15.84 24.41 -17.85
CA LEU A 78 -15.76 25.52 -16.89
C LEU A 78 -15.15 26.78 -17.53
N TRP A 79 -14.12 26.62 -18.36
CA TRP A 79 -13.54 27.73 -19.12
C TRP A 79 -14.54 28.36 -20.09
N VAL A 80 -15.26 27.55 -20.86
CA VAL A 80 -16.32 28.03 -21.78
C VAL A 80 -17.43 28.71 -21.00
N LEU A 81 -17.84 28.15 -19.86
CA LEU A 81 -18.89 28.72 -19.02
C LEU A 81 -18.47 30.07 -18.43
N ALA A 82 -17.21 30.21 -17.99
CA ALA A 82 -16.67 31.48 -17.51
C ALA A 82 -16.59 32.53 -18.64
N PHE A 83 -16.11 32.13 -19.82
CA PHE A 83 -16.04 32.99 -20.98
C PHE A 83 -17.43 33.47 -21.42
N LEU A 84 -18.35 32.54 -21.64
CA LEU A 84 -19.69 32.86 -22.11
C LEU A 84 -20.53 33.56 -21.03
N GLY A 85 -20.35 33.18 -19.76
CA GLY A 85 -20.98 33.82 -18.62
C GLY A 85 -20.58 35.28 -18.50
N THR A 86 -19.29 35.60 -18.59
CA THR A 86 -18.82 36.99 -18.52
C THR A 86 -19.20 37.80 -19.75
N LEU A 87 -19.26 37.18 -20.93
CA LEU A 87 -19.67 37.82 -22.18
C LEU A 87 -21.16 38.17 -22.21
N LEU A 88 -22.03 37.25 -21.76
CA LEU A 88 -23.49 37.42 -21.87
C LEU A 88 -24.12 38.10 -20.65
N LEU A 89 -23.66 37.79 -19.43
CA LEU A 89 -24.25 38.28 -18.19
C LEU A 89 -23.48 39.49 -17.62
N GLY A 90 -22.27 39.73 -18.11
CA GLY A 90 -21.32 40.69 -17.55
C GLY A 90 -20.35 40.06 -16.56
N VAL A 91 -19.30 40.80 -16.20
CA VAL A 91 -18.14 40.27 -15.47
C VAL A 91 -18.52 39.69 -14.10
N LEU A 92 -19.23 40.46 -13.27
CA LEU A 92 -19.55 40.05 -11.90
C LEU A 92 -20.46 38.80 -11.83
N PRO A 93 -21.65 38.78 -12.47
CA PRO A 93 -22.49 37.58 -12.45
C PRO A 93 -21.88 36.42 -13.23
N GLY A 94 -21.15 36.67 -14.32
CA GLY A 94 -20.48 35.63 -15.10
C GLY A 94 -19.42 34.87 -14.29
N VAL A 95 -18.58 35.59 -13.55
CA VAL A 95 -17.60 34.97 -12.65
C VAL A 95 -18.29 34.22 -11.52
N ALA A 96 -19.36 34.77 -10.92
CA ALA A 96 -20.10 34.08 -9.86
C ALA A 96 -20.66 32.73 -10.32
N VAL A 97 -21.24 32.68 -11.53
CA VAL A 97 -21.74 31.43 -12.14
C VAL A 97 -20.60 30.43 -12.36
N ALA A 98 -19.46 30.88 -12.90
CA ALA A 98 -18.30 30.02 -13.13
C ALA A 98 -17.74 29.43 -11.83
N VAL A 99 -17.63 30.23 -10.78
CA VAL A 99 -17.16 29.78 -9.46
C VAL A 99 -18.12 28.75 -8.87
N LEU A 100 -19.42 29.01 -8.90
CA LEU A 100 -20.43 28.06 -8.43
C LEU A 100 -20.39 26.74 -9.21
N ALA A 101 -20.27 26.80 -10.54
CA ALA A 101 -20.13 25.61 -11.36
C ALA A 101 -18.85 24.83 -11.04
N SER A 102 -17.73 25.52 -10.82
CA SER A 102 -16.47 24.87 -10.45
C SER A 102 -16.59 24.12 -9.12
N LEU A 103 -17.26 24.73 -8.13
CA LEU A 103 -17.56 24.08 -6.85
C LEU A 103 -18.45 22.85 -7.03
N MET A 104 -19.47 22.93 -7.88
CA MET A 104 -20.34 21.78 -8.17
C MET A 104 -19.57 20.62 -8.81
N VAL A 105 -18.64 20.90 -9.73
CA VAL A 105 -17.78 19.87 -10.34
C VAL A 105 -16.90 19.20 -9.28
N VAL A 106 -16.28 19.98 -8.39
CA VAL A 106 -15.45 19.43 -7.31
C VAL A 106 -16.27 18.55 -6.36
N ILE A 107 -17.47 19.00 -5.98
CA ILE A 107 -18.38 18.20 -5.15
C ILE A 107 -18.76 16.90 -5.86
N TYR A 108 -19.11 16.99 -7.15
CA TYR A 108 -19.50 15.82 -7.94
C TYR A 108 -18.38 14.78 -8.04
N GLU A 109 -17.14 15.20 -8.30
CA GLU A 109 -15.97 14.32 -8.35
C GLU A 109 -15.66 13.71 -6.98
N SER A 110 -15.82 14.48 -5.89
CA SER A 110 -15.56 14.01 -4.54
C SER A 110 -16.60 12.99 -4.03
N VAL A 111 -17.86 13.13 -4.47
CA VAL A 111 -18.97 12.20 -4.15
C VAL A 111 -18.83 10.86 -4.86
N ARG A 112 -18.13 10.81 -6.00
CA ARG A 112 -17.97 9.61 -6.84
C ARG A 112 -16.50 9.20 -6.94
N PRO A 113 -15.87 8.79 -5.82
CA PRO A 113 -14.49 8.37 -5.86
C PRO A 113 -14.33 7.09 -6.68
N ALA A 114 -13.19 6.97 -7.35
CA ALA A 114 -12.85 5.77 -8.10
C ALA A 114 -12.68 4.57 -7.16
N ILE A 115 -13.31 3.45 -7.51
CA ILE A 115 -13.09 2.15 -6.87
C ILE A 115 -12.40 1.28 -7.91
N THR A 116 -11.13 0.97 -7.67
CA THR A 116 -10.31 0.22 -8.62
C THR A 116 -10.24 -1.24 -8.20
N VAL A 117 -10.61 -2.15 -9.11
CA VAL A 117 -10.44 -3.60 -8.93
C VAL A 117 -8.98 -3.97 -9.14
N LEU A 118 -8.45 -4.76 -8.20
CA LEU A 118 -7.05 -5.16 -8.19
C LEU A 118 -6.91 -6.64 -8.58
N TRP A 119 -5.89 -6.92 -9.40
CA TRP A 119 -5.45 -8.29 -9.67
C TRP A 119 -3.98 -8.49 -9.30
N ARG A 120 -3.57 -9.74 -9.14
CA ARG A 120 -2.18 -10.08 -8.79
C ARG A 120 -1.32 -10.11 -10.04
N VAL A 121 -0.16 -9.47 -9.99
CA VAL A 121 0.86 -9.59 -11.05
C VAL A 121 1.59 -10.94 -10.87
N PRO A 122 1.60 -11.83 -11.88
CA PRO A 122 2.15 -13.18 -11.76
C PRO A 122 3.65 -13.14 -11.37
N GLY A 123 4.08 -14.11 -10.55
CA GLY A 123 5.46 -14.18 -10.05
C GLY A 123 5.83 -13.12 -9.00
N THR A 124 4.90 -12.26 -8.59
CA THR A 124 5.14 -11.21 -7.58
C THR A 124 4.09 -11.23 -6.46
N THR A 125 4.34 -10.43 -5.42
CA THR A 125 3.40 -10.14 -4.33
C THR A 125 2.60 -8.84 -4.55
N MET A 126 2.74 -8.23 -5.74
CA MET A 126 2.18 -6.91 -6.05
C MET A 126 0.79 -7.04 -6.66
N TYR A 127 -0.09 -6.12 -6.26
CA TYR A 127 -1.45 -5.98 -6.76
C TYR A 127 -1.60 -4.64 -7.48
N ARG A 128 -2.09 -4.67 -8.71
CA ARG A 128 -2.27 -3.48 -9.56
C ARG A 128 -3.69 -3.41 -10.11
N SER A 129 -4.09 -2.20 -10.50
CA SER A 129 -5.39 -1.99 -11.16
C SER A 129 -5.44 -2.76 -12.47
N ILE A 130 -6.59 -3.39 -12.72
CA ILE A 130 -6.89 -4.06 -13.99
C ILE A 130 -6.91 -3.08 -15.18
N GLU A 131 -7.12 -1.78 -14.92
CA GLU A 131 -7.11 -0.74 -15.95
C GLU A 131 -5.70 -0.31 -16.35
N GLN A 132 -4.72 -0.46 -15.45
CA GLN A 132 -3.35 0.02 -15.65
C GLN A 132 -2.43 -1.05 -16.21
N GLU A 133 -2.56 -2.27 -15.71
CA GLU A 133 -1.74 -3.40 -16.13
C GLU A 133 -2.59 -4.30 -17.03
N SER A 134 -2.00 -4.92 -18.06
CA SER A 134 -2.72 -5.81 -18.98
C SER A 134 -2.51 -7.29 -18.69
N ARG A 135 -1.53 -7.63 -17.83
CA ARG A 135 -1.21 -9.00 -17.42
C ARG A 135 -1.31 -9.17 -15.92
N GLY A 136 -2.41 -9.76 -15.46
CA GLY A 136 -2.60 -10.15 -14.07
C GLY A 136 -3.59 -11.30 -13.95
N VAL A 137 -3.61 -11.91 -12.77
CA VAL A 137 -4.44 -13.06 -12.45
C VAL A 137 -5.38 -12.69 -11.32
N LEU A 138 -6.68 -12.93 -11.54
CA LEU A 138 -7.67 -12.82 -10.48
C LEU A 138 -7.50 -14.00 -9.52
N VAL A 139 -7.55 -13.70 -8.22
CA VAL A 139 -7.48 -14.74 -7.21
C VAL A 139 -8.87 -15.39 -7.11
N PRO A 140 -8.97 -16.72 -7.25
CA PRO A 140 -10.27 -17.39 -7.26
C PRO A 140 -10.99 -17.20 -5.92
N ASN A 141 -12.31 -17.03 -5.98
CA ASN A 141 -13.21 -16.81 -4.82
C ASN A 141 -12.94 -15.52 -4.03
N MET A 142 -12.16 -14.59 -4.57
CA MET A 142 -11.79 -13.35 -3.90
C MET A 142 -12.03 -12.14 -4.79
N PHE A 143 -12.65 -11.10 -4.23
CA PHE A 143 -12.78 -9.79 -4.85
C PHE A 143 -11.89 -8.80 -4.12
N ILE A 144 -10.91 -8.22 -4.82
CA ILE A 144 -9.95 -7.28 -4.24
C ILE A 144 -10.22 -5.91 -4.85
N ALA A 145 -10.54 -4.93 -4.02
CA ALA A 145 -10.85 -3.58 -4.47
C ALA A 145 -10.13 -2.54 -3.60
N ARG A 146 -9.65 -1.46 -4.22
CA ARG A 146 -9.09 -0.30 -3.53
C ARG A 146 -10.07 0.85 -3.59
N ILE A 147 -10.30 1.47 -2.42
CA ILE A 147 -11.09 2.69 -2.30
C ILE A 147 -10.16 3.87 -2.56
N GLY A 148 -10.44 4.66 -3.59
CA GLY A 148 -9.57 5.75 -4.06
C GLY A 148 -9.68 7.08 -3.32
N ALA A 149 -10.48 7.18 -2.26
CA ALA A 149 -10.64 8.41 -1.48
C ALA A 149 -11.05 8.15 -0.03
N SER A 150 -10.90 9.18 0.83
CA SER A 150 -11.50 9.18 2.16
C SER A 150 -13.01 8.97 2.12
N MET A 151 -13.56 8.29 3.12
CA MET A 151 -15.00 8.05 3.20
C MET A 151 -15.65 9.04 4.18
N TYR A 152 -16.72 9.67 3.73
CA TYR A 152 -17.52 10.60 4.52
C TYR A 152 -18.99 10.57 4.05
N PHE A 153 -19.88 11.27 4.73
CA PHE A 153 -21.33 11.23 4.52
C PHE A 153 -21.74 11.34 3.05
N ALA A 154 -21.11 12.22 2.26
CA ALA A 154 -21.54 12.46 0.89
C ALA A 154 -21.16 11.33 -0.09
N ASN A 155 -20.10 10.55 0.18
CA ASN A 155 -19.60 9.53 -0.74
C ASN A 155 -19.72 8.09 -0.21
N SER A 156 -19.96 7.88 1.09
CA SER A 156 -19.98 6.54 1.69
C SER A 156 -21.07 5.65 1.08
N SER A 157 -22.27 6.20 0.84
CA SER A 157 -23.37 5.48 0.18
C SER A 157 -22.99 5.07 -1.24
N TYR A 158 -22.39 5.98 -2.02
CA TYR A 158 -21.93 5.68 -3.37
C TYR A 158 -20.91 4.53 -3.38
N ILE A 159 -19.98 4.52 -2.44
CA ILE A 159 -18.98 3.46 -2.31
C ILE A 159 -19.66 2.12 -2.01
N LYS A 160 -20.59 2.09 -1.05
CA LYS A 160 -21.36 0.90 -0.69
C LYS A 160 -22.12 0.34 -1.88
N ASP A 161 -22.90 1.17 -2.56
CA ASP A 161 -23.74 0.76 -3.69
C ASP A 161 -22.89 0.25 -4.85
N THR A 162 -21.74 0.90 -5.10
CA THR A 162 -20.82 0.50 -6.16
C THR A 162 -20.14 -0.84 -5.85
N LEU A 163 -19.73 -1.07 -4.60
CA LEU A 163 -19.18 -2.37 -4.19
C LEU A 163 -20.23 -3.49 -4.31
N LEU A 164 -21.46 -3.25 -3.85
CA LEU A 164 -22.56 -4.20 -3.98
C LEU A 164 -22.88 -4.50 -5.45
N LYS A 165 -22.86 -3.48 -6.31
CA LYS A 165 -23.04 -3.63 -7.75
C LYS A 165 -21.95 -4.51 -8.37
N TYR A 166 -20.68 -4.26 -8.06
CA TYR A 166 -19.58 -5.06 -8.59
C TYR A 166 -19.70 -6.54 -8.21
N ILE A 167 -20.10 -6.84 -6.98
CA ILE A 167 -20.31 -8.23 -6.56
C ILE A 167 -21.54 -8.83 -7.23
N GLY A 168 -22.63 -8.08 -7.34
CA GLY A 168 -23.83 -8.54 -8.07
C GLY A 168 -23.54 -8.83 -9.54
N ASP A 169 -22.68 -8.06 -10.20
CA ASP A 169 -22.27 -8.29 -11.58
C ASP A 169 -21.35 -9.54 -11.71
N LEU A 170 -20.71 -9.97 -10.61
CA LEU A 170 -19.88 -11.19 -10.55
C LEU A 170 -20.68 -12.44 -10.14
N GLU A 171 -21.85 -12.27 -9.53
CA GLU A 171 -22.77 -13.37 -9.15
C GLU A 171 -23.21 -14.12 -10.42
N GLY A 172 -22.63 -15.30 -10.65
CA GLY A 172 -22.87 -16.16 -11.83
C GLY A 172 -21.62 -16.46 -12.65
N ILE A 173 -20.56 -15.67 -12.51
CA ILE A 173 -19.25 -15.93 -13.14
C ILE A 173 -18.32 -16.65 -12.16
N THR A 174 -18.28 -16.18 -10.91
CA THR A 174 -17.42 -16.72 -9.84
C THR A 174 -18.10 -16.63 -8.48
N ASP A 175 -17.94 -17.65 -7.65
CA ASP A 175 -18.43 -17.65 -6.26
C ASP A 175 -17.50 -16.83 -5.36
N VAL A 176 -17.82 -15.55 -5.17
CA VAL A 176 -17.02 -14.64 -4.34
C VAL A 176 -17.29 -14.95 -2.87
N GLN A 177 -16.30 -15.51 -2.17
CA GLN A 177 -16.41 -15.83 -0.74
C GLN A 177 -15.72 -14.80 0.17
N TYR A 178 -14.77 -14.04 -0.38
CA TYR A 178 -14.00 -13.04 0.34
C TYR A 178 -13.93 -11.72 -0.43
N VAL A 179 -14.08 -10.62 0.30
CA VAL A 179 -13.88 -9.26 -0.21
C VAL A 179 -12.73 -8.63 0.55
N VAL A 180 -11.69 -8.23 -0.17
CA VAL A 180 -10.51 -7.56 0.38
C VAL A 180 -10.56 -6.10 -0.02
N LEU A 181 -10.78 -5.22 0.95
CA LEU A 181 -10.83 -3.77 0.77
C LEU A 181 -9.49 -3.14 1.16
N ASP A 182 -8.78 -2.64 0.15
CA ASP A 182 -7.58 -1.84 0.31
C ASP A 182 -7.97 -0.40 0.68
N MET A 183 -7.65 -0.03 1.92
CA MET A 183 -7.94 1.27 2.54
C MET A 183 -6.74 2.24 2.47
N SER A 184 -5.72 1.94 1.66
CA SER A 184 -4.49 2.74 1.57
C SER A 184 -4.72 4.22 1.19
N SER A 185 -5.75 4.53 0.40
CA SER A 185 -6.08 5.91 0.01
C SER A 185 -7.14 6.55 0.91
N VAL A 186 -7.62 5.83 1.93
CA VAL A 186 -8.59 6.34 2.90
C VAL A 186 -7.82 7.04 4.02
N ASN A 187 -7.75 8.36 3.97
CA ASN A 187 -7.00 9.15 4.93
C ASN A 187 -7.84 9.55 6.15
N SER A 188 -9.16 9.59 6.01
CA SER A 188 -10.10 10.02 7.05
C SER A 188 -11.43 9.29 6.94
N LEU A 189 -12.11 9.18 8.09
CA LEU A 189 -13.48 8.69 8.22
C LEU A 189 -14.29 9.66 9.09
N ASP A 190 -15.54 9.92 8.70
CA ASP A 190 -16.52 10.57 9.57
C ASP A 190 -17.43 9.54 10.27
N SER A 191 -18.32 10.03 11.14
CA SER A 191 -19.25 9.18 11.89
C SER A 191 -20.19 8.39 10.96
N THR A 192 -20.69 9.00 9.89
CA THR A 192 -21.58 8.35 8.92
C THR A 192 -20.87 7.25 8.16
N ALA A 193 -19.64 7.50 7.70
CA ALA A 193 -18.84 6.51 6.97
C ALA A 193 -18.53 5.31 7.85
N VAL A 194 -18.26 5.51 9.13
CA VAL A 194 -18.08 4.42 10.10
C VAL A 194 -19.32 3.52 10.19
N HIS A 195 -20.52 4.11 10.24
CA HIS A 195 -21.77 3.33 10.18
C HIS A 195 -21.92 2.60 8.85
N THR A 196 -21.64 3.30 7.74
CA THR A 196 -21.70 2.71 6.40
C THR A 196 -20.75 1.52 6.25
N ILE A 197 -19.55 1.57 6.84
CA ILE A 197 -18.60 0.45 6.85
C ILE A 197 -19.18 -0.75 7.60
N LYS A 198 -19.84 -0.54 8.74
CA LYS A 198 -20.53 -1.63 9.45
C LYS A 198 -21.64 -2.23 8.60
N ASP A 199 -22.40 -1.40 7.90
CA ASP A 199 -23.47 -1.85 7.01
C ASP A 199 -22.90 -2.65 5.84
N ILE A 200 -21.79 -2.20 5.22
CA ILE A 200 -21.08 -2.93 4.16
C ILE A 200 -20.68 -4.33 4.66
N VAL A 201 -20.08 -4.42 5.85
CA VAL A 201 -19.64 -5.69 6.44
C VAL A 201 -20.84 -6.58 6.77
N ALA A 202 -21.93 -6.01 7.30
CA ALA A 202 -23.15 -6.75 7.61
C ALA A 202 -23.83 -7.31 6.35
N ASP A 203 -23.96 -6.49 5.30
CA ASP A 203 -24.58 -6.87 4.03
C ASP A 203 -23.78 -7.98 3.33
N PHE A 204 -22.45 -7.88 3.31
CA PHE A 204 -21.61 -8.94 2.74
C PHE A 204 -21.65 -10.23 3.57
N ARG A 205 -21.66 -10.13 4.90
CA ARG A 205 -21.81 -11.31 5.76
C ARG A 205 -23.16 -12.00 5.60
N HIS A 206 -24.24 -11.24 5.40
CA HIS A 206 -25.56 -11.81 5.12
C HIS A 206 -25.56 -12.63 3.81
N ARG A 207 -24.71 -12.26 2.85
CA ARG A 207 -24.48 -13.02 1.61
C ARG A 207 -23.48 -14.18 1.77
N GLY A 208 -22.96 -14.41 2.99
CA GLY A 208 -21.95 -15.45 3.25
C GLY A 208 -20.52 -15.04 2.87
N ILE A 209 -20.29 -13.76 2.56
CA ILE A 209 -19.01 -13.21 2.11
C ILE A 209 -18.29 -12.57 3.31
N GLU A 210 -17.04 -12.96 3.54
CA GLU A 210 -16.21 -12.36 4.60
C GLU A 210 -15.45 -11.14 4.06
N VAL A 211 -15.37 -10.08 4.87
CA VAL A 211 -14.74 -8.81 4.48
C VAL A 211 -13.44 -8.62 5.26
N ALA A 212 -12.34 -8.40 4.54
CA ALA A 212 -11.03 -8.08 5.07
C ALA A 212 -10.64 -6.64 4.74
N PHE A 213 -10.10 -5.92 5.71
CA PHE A 213 -9.55 -4.57 5.51
C PHE A 213 -8.03 -4.61 5.47
N VAL A 214 -7.47 -3.83 4.55
CA VAL A 214 -6.03 -3.86 4.26
C VAL A 214 -5.46 -2.46 4.28
N THR A 215 -4.24 -2.32 4.81
CA THR A 215 -3.46 -1.07 4.80
C THR A 215 -4.27 0.09 5.38
N VAL A 216 -4.91 -0.15 6.53
CA VAL A 216 -5.67 0.89 7.24
C VAL A 216 -4.67 1.85 7.88
N GLY A 217 -4.74 3.13 7.51
CA GLY A 217 -3.89 4.16 8.11
C GLY A 217 -4.16 4.30 9.62
N SER A 218 -3.13 4.63 10.40
CA SER A 218 -3.20 4.70 11.87
C SER A 218 -4.28 5.65 12.40
N TYR A 219 -4.53 6.77 11.70
CA TYR A 219 -5.61 7.70 12.04
C TYR A 219 -6.99 7.05 11.86
N VAL A 220 -7.20 6.37 10.74
CA VAL A 220 -8.45 5.67 10.42
C VAL A 220 -8.66 4.49 11.37
N GLU A 221 -7.62 3.73 11.66
CA GLU A 221 -7.66 2.60 12.59
C GLU A 221 -8.09 3.06 13.99
N ARG A 222 -7.58 4.21 14.47
CA ARG A 222 -8.01 4.79 15.75
C ARG A 222 -9.50 5.14 15.77
N ILE A 223 -10.04 5.69 14.68
CA ILE A 223 -11.47 6.01 14.57
C ILE A 223 -12.29 4.72 14.57
N MET A 224 -11.88 3.73 13.77
CA MET A 224 -12.52 2.42 13.72
C MET A 224 -12.52 1.72 15.09
N ASN A 225 -11.42 1.80 15.84
CA ASN A 225 -11.32 1.21 17.16
C ASN A 225 -12.25 1.89 18.17
N ARG A 226 -12.28 3.23 18.19
CA ARG A 226 -13.20 4.01 19.03
C ARG A 226 -14.67 3.73 18.73
N ALA A 227 -14.99 3.48 17.47
CA ALA A 227 -16.34 3.16 17.04
C ALA A 227 -16.68 1.66 17.09
N HIS A 228 -15.80 0.84 17.67
CA HIS A 228 -15.95 -0.60 17.79
C HIS A 228 -16.11 -1.36 16.46
N VAL A 229 -15.64 -0.78 15.34
CA VAL A 229 -15.65 -1.44 14.02
C VAL A 229 -14.68 -2.61 14.01
N LEU A 230 -13.48 -2.46 14.60
CA LEU A 230 -12.48 -3.54 14.59
C LEU A 230 -12.96 -4.78 15.34
N GLN A 231 -13.74 -4.63 16.42
CA GLN A 231 -14.35 -5.78 17.10
C GLN A 231 -15.52 -6.37 16.30
N PHE A 232 -16.31 -5.53 15.64
CA PHE A 232 -17.43 -5.99 14.79
C PHE A 232 -16.94 -6.81 13.59
N VAL A 233 -15.89 -6.35 12.92
CA VAL A 233 -15.25 -7.08 11.83
C VAL A 233 -14.47 -8.27 12.40
N GLY A 234 -13.77 -8.09 13.52
CA GLY A 234 -12.90 -9.07 14.13
C GLY A 234 -11.46 -8.84 13.73
N SER A 235 -10.56 -8.82 14.73
CA SER A 235 -9.17 -8.42 14.55
C SER A 235 -8.38 -9.26 13.55
N ARG A 236 -8.85 -10.49 13.27
CA ARG A 236 -8.26 -11.41 12.29
C ARG A 236 -8.41 -10.97 10.82
N TRP A 237 -9.34 -10.05 10.55
CA TRP A 237 -9.66 -9.61 9.20
C TRP A 237 -9.04 -8.24 8.87
N ILE A 238 -8.05 -7.80 9.66
CA ILE A 238 -7.31 -6.57 9.44
C ILE A 238 -5.87 -6.95 9.13
N PHE A 239 -5.39 -6.51 7.97
CA PHE A 239 -4.05 -6.87 7.48
C PHE A 239 -3.27 -5.63 7.07
N GLN A 240 -1.94 -5.71 7.18
CA GLN A 240 -1.05 -4.62 6.78
C GLN A 240 -0.85 -4.55 5.26
N THR A 241 -0.90 -5.69 4.56
CA THR A 241 -0.69 -5.79 3.11
C THR A 241 -1.76 -6.64 2.43
N VAL A 242 -2.01 -6.37 1.14
CA VAL A 242 -3.01 -7.10 0.34
C VAL A 242 -2.59 -8.57 0.20
N HIS A 243 -1.30 -8.81 0.04
CA HIS A 243 -0.76 -10.16 -0.03
C HIS A 243 -1.02 -10.95 1.26
N ALA A 244 -0.79 -10.37 2.43
CA ALA A 244 -1.08 -11.03 3.71
C ALA A 244 -2.58 -11.33 3.87
N ALA A 245 -3.46 -10.42 3.45
CA ALA A 245 -4.90 -10.65 3.47
C ALA A 245 -5.31 -11.82 2.57
N VAL A 246 -4.76 -11.89 1.35
CA VAL A 246 -5.01 -13.00 0.43
C VAL A 246 -4.55 -14.33 1.02
N HIS A 247 -3.35 -14.39 1.61
CA HIS A 247 -2.89 -15.59 2.31
C HIS A 247 -3.80 -15.97 3.48
N GLY A 248 -4.23 -14.99 4.29
CA GLY A 248 -5.17 -15.22 5.40
C GLY A 248 -6.52 -15.79 4.93
N CYS A 249 -7.08 -15.25 3.84
CA CYS A 249 -8.31 -15.76 3.24
C CYS A 249 -8.14 -17.19 2.70
N LEU A 250 -7.04 -17.48 2.00
CA LEU A 250 -6.75 -18.82 1.49
C LEU A 250 -6.59 -19.85 2.62
N LEU A 251 -5.92 -19.49 3.71
CA LEU A 251 -5.80 -20.33 4.90
C LEU A 251 -7.17 -20.59 5.54
N HIS A 252 -7.99 -19.55 5.67
CA HIS A 252 -9.35 -19.68 6.22
C HIS A 252 -10.24 -20.58 5.34
N GLN A 253 -10.11 -20.48 4.01
CA GLN A 253 -10.81 -21.35 3.06
C GLN A 253 -10.43 -22.81 3.26
N ARG A 254 -9.13 -23.10 3.44
CA ARG A 254 -8.63 -24.46 3.69
C ARG A 254 -9.18 -25.07 4.96
N VAL A 255 -9.14 -24.33 6.08
CA VAL A 255 -9.69 -24.81 7.36
C VAL A 255 -11.17 -25.15 7.22
N ARG A 256 -11.95 -24.28 6.54
CA ARG A 256 -13.37 -24.53 6.26
C ARG A 256 -13.61 -25.79 5.43
N THR A 257 -12.80 -26.05 4.40
CA THR A 257 -12.91 -27.28 3.59
C THR A 257 -12.55 -28.53 4.39
N THR A 258 -11.51 -28.47 5.23
CA THR A 258 -11.09 -29.60 6.06
C THR A 258 -12.15 -29.95 7.10
N ASP A 259 -12.72 -28.97 7.81
CA ASP A 259 -13.80 -29.19 8.78
C ASP A 259 -15.07 -29.78 8.13
N ARG A 260 -15.43 -29.32 6.93
CA ARG A 260 -16.56 -29.90 6.16
C ARG A 260 -16.30 -31.35 5.76
N SER A 261 -15.09 -31.67 5.33
CA SER A 261 -14.73 -33.05 4.99
C SER A 261 -14.75 -33.97 6.22
N PHE A 262 -14.21 -33.51 7.35
CA PHE A 262 -14.19 -34.27 8.61
C PHE A 262 -15.59 -34.49 9.19
N SER A 263 -16.44 -33.46 9.19
CA SER A 263 -17.84 -33.59 9.62
C SER A 263 -18.65 -34.54 8.74
N SER A 264 -18.47 -34.50 7.41
CA SER A 264 -19.16 -35.42 6.50
C SER A 264 -18.75 -36.89 6.69
N LEU A 265 -17.49 -37.16 7.02
CA LEU A 265 -16.98 -38.51 7.33
C LEU A 265 -17.58 -39.05 8.64
N CYS A 266 -17.64 -38.22 9.69
CA CYS A 266 -18.24 -38.60 10.97
C CYS A 266 -19.76 -38.85 10.88
N SER A 267 -20.48 -38.16 9.99
CA SER A 267 -21.91 -38.43 9.76
C SER A 267 -22.18 -39.73 9.00
N SER A 268 -21.21 -40.27 8.26
CA SER A 268 -21.33 -41.57 7.58
C SER A 268 -20.95 -42.78 8.45
N ALA A 269 -20.32 -42.55 9.61
CA ALA A 269 -19.88 -43.59 10.54
C ALA A 269 -20.96 -43.97 11.57
N GLY A 270 -22.21 -44.10 11.11
CA GLY A 270 -23.35 -44.53 11.91
C GLY A 270 -23.54 -46.05 11.91
N GLU A 271 -22.53 -46.83 12.32
CA GLU A 271 -22.69 -48.20 12.81
C GLU A 271 -21.36 -48.69 13.42
N ALA A 272 -21.32 -48.83 14.74
CA ALA A 272 -20.17 -49.37 15.44
C ALA A 272 -20.13 -50.90 15.32
N PRO A 273 -18.92 -51.49 15.28
CA PRO A 273 -18.64 -52.54 16.24
C PRO A 273 -17.32 -52.31 16.97
N GLN A 274 -17.40 -52.47 18.30
CA GLN A 274 -16.27 -52.59 19.20
C GLN A 274 -15.34 -53.72 18.77
N ARG A 275 -14.06 -53.43 18.50
CA ARG A 275 -12.94 -54.37 18.69
C ARG A 275 -11.58 -53.66 18.62
N SER A 276 -10.73 -54.04 19.56
CA SER A 276 -9.27 -53.82 19.66
C SER A 276 -8.75 -52.38 19.73
N LEU A 277 -8.58 -51.92 20.96
CA LEU A 277 -7.52 -51.01 21.40
C LEU A 277 -6.13 -51.62 21.08
N ARG A 278 -5.60 -51.34 19.90
CA ARG A 278 -4.16 -51.28 19.59
C ARG A 278 -4.04 -50.84 18.14
N GLN A 279 -3.16 -49.87 17.90
CA GLN A 279 -2.88 -49.24 16.60
C GLN A 279 -3.73 -48.00 16.30
N GLN A 280 -3.61 -46.99 17.16
CA GLN A 280 -3.61 -45.60 16.68
C GLN A 280 -2.41 -45.43 15.74
N ARG A 281 -2.61 -45.76 14.46
CA ARG A 281 -1.89 -45.08 13.39
C ARG A 281 -2.58 -43.74 13.25
N THR A 282 -1.98 -42.70 13.84
CA THR A 282 -2.19 -41.32 13.41
C THR A 282 -1.97 -41.32 11.90
N LEU A 283 -3.05 -41.34 11.12
CA LEU A 283 -3.01 -41.04 9.70
C LEU A 283 -2.78 -39.54 9.63
N THR A 284 -1.53 -39.14 9.82
CA THR A 284 -1.02 -37.85 9.38
C THR A 284 -1.14 -37.87 7.86
N VAL A 285 -2.30 -37.45 7.35
CA VAL A 285 -2.36 -36.97 5.96
C VAL A 285 -1.65 -35.62 5.99
N SER A 286 -0.32 -35.70 5.93
CA SER A 286 0.57 -34.59 5.60
C SER A 286 0.25 -34.17 4.17
N LEU A 287 -0.74 -33.30 4.01
CA LEU A 287 -0.82 -32.41 2.87
C LEU A 287 0.02 -31.19 3.22
N ASP A 288 1.30 -31.34 2.88
CA ASP A 288 2.34 -30.33 2.92
C ASP A 288 1.83 -29.06 2.25
N VAL A 289 1.57 -28.00 3.03
CA VAL A 289 1.47 -26.66 2.47
C VAL A 289 2.21 -25.66 3.32
N GLY A 290 3.51 -25.70 3.13
CA GLY A 290 4.48 -24.68 3.44
C GLY A 290 5.79 -25.06 2.77
N ASP A 291 5.76 -25.45 1.50
CA ASP A 291 7.00 -25.79 0.79
C ASP A 291 7.92 -24.56 0.80
N HIS A 292 9.20 -24.80 1.09
CA HIS A 292 10.23 -23.77 0.97
C HIS A 292 10.25 -23.34 -0.50
N GLU A 293 10.12 -22.03 -0.77
CA GLU A 293 10.11 -21.57 -2.15
C GLU A 293 11.54 -21.44 -2.66
N ILE A 294 11.93 -22.34 -3.55
CA ILE A 294 13.23 -22.32 -4.24
C ILE A 294 13.00 -21.89 -5.69
N GLY A 295 13.63 -20.78 -6.08
CA GLY A 295 13.58 -20.24 -7.44
C GLY A 295 14.98 -20.07 -8.01
N PHE A 296 15.13 -20.32 -9.31
CA PHE A 296 16.35 -20.01 -10.06
C PHE A 296 16.03 -18.98 -11.13
N SER A 297 16.92 -18.02 -11.34
CA SER A 297 16.81 -17.03 -12.42
C SER A 297 18.13 -16.84 -13.14
N ASN A 298 18.06 -16.93 -14.46
CA ASN A 298 19.15 -16.63 -15.39
C ASN A 298 19.09 -15.19 -15.91
N GLU A 299 18.07 -14.40 -15.57
CA GLU A 299 17.87 -13.04 -16.09
C GLU A 299 18.57 -11.97 -15.24
N SER A 300 18.80 -12.26 -13.96
CA SER A 300 19.36 -11.29 -13.01
C SER A 300 20.84 -10.96 -13.25
N HIS A 301 21.61 -11.85 -13.89
CA HIS A 301 23.03 -11.64 -14.20
C HIS A 301 23.43 -12.23 -15.57
N LYS A 302 24.37 -11.56 -16.25
CA LYS A 302 24.79 -11.94 -17.62
C LYS A 302 25.47 -13.31 -17.70
N ASP A 303 26.26 -13.67 -16.70
CA ASP A 303 27.11 -14.87 -16.74
C ASP A 303 26.88 -15.85 -15.57
N SER A 304 25.87 -15.64 -14.73
CA SER A 304 25.62 -16.47 -13.53
C SER A 304 24.13 -16.71 -13.30
N THR A 305 23.80 -17.84 -12.70
CA THR A 305 22.44 -18.19 -12.28
C THR A 305 22.24 -17.74 -10.83
N VAL A 306 21.13 -17.09 -10.52
CA VAL A 306 20.80 -16.68 -9.14
C VAL A 306 19.77 -17.63 -8.57
N ALA A 307 20.06 -18.20 -7.41
CA ALA A 307 19.14 -19.03 -6.64
C ALA A 307 18.57 -18.23 -5.46
N TYR A 308 17.26 -18.27 -5.31
CA TYR A 308 16.51 -17.69 -4.21
C TYR A 308 15.88 -18.82 -3.41
N VAL A 309 16.13 -18.84 -2.11
CA VAL A 309 15.55 -19.82 -1.19
C VAL A 309 14.83 -19.06 -0.08
N GLN A 310 13.51 -19.17 -0.03
CA GLN A 310 12.68 -18.60 1.02
C GLN A 310 12.29 -19.71 2.00
N LEU A 311 12.84 -19.61 3.21
CA LEU A 311 12.58 -20.55 4.29
C LEU A 311 11.33 -20.15 5.08
N GLN A 312 10.58 -21.13 5.58
CA GLN A 312 9.42 -20.88 6.46
C GLN A 312 9.83 -20.46 7.88
N ARG A 313 10.98 -20.92 8.35
CA ARG A 313 11.53 -20.68 9.69
C ARG A 313 13.05 -20.69 9.65
N ASP A 314 13.69 -20.01 10.59
CA ASP A 314 15.14 -19.97 10.69
C ASP A 314 15.65 -21.30 11.26
N VAL A 315 16.46 -22.02 10.49
CA VAL A 315 17.02 -23.32 10.88
C VAL A 315 18.55 -23.17 10.98
N PRO A 316 19.15 -23.31 12.18
CA PRO A 316 20.59 -23.17 12.34
C PRO A 316 21.32 -24.23 11.50
N GLY A 317 22.33 -23.79 10.74
CA GLY A 317 23.12 -24.67 9.85
C GLY A 317 22.53 -24.92 8.46
N ILE A 318 21.34 -24.39 8.13
CA ILE A 318 20.71 -24.60 6.80
C ILE A 318 21.57 -24.09 5.64
N SER A 319 22.34 -23.03 5.87
CA SER A 319 23.25 -22.48 4.87
C SER A 319 24.34 -23.47 4.47
N ASP A 320 24.84 -24.28 5.39
CA ASP A 320 25.91 -25.25 5.10
C ASP A 320 25.36 -26.45 4.32
N VAL A 321 24.11 -26.82 4.59
CA VAL A 321 23.38 -27.85 3.85
C VAL A 321 23.17 -27.41 2.41
N ILE A 322 22.66 -26.19 2.20
CA ILE A 322 22.47 -25.63 0.86
C ILE A 322 23.81 -25.56 0.10
N LEU A 323 24.88 -25.10 0.76
CA LEU A 323 26.21 -25.06 0.16
C LEU A 323 26.77 -26.46 -0.15
N SER A 324 26.42 -27.47 0.64
CA SER A 324 26.86 -28.85 0.40
C SER A 324 26.25 -29.43 -0.88
N VAL A 325 24.96 -29.16 -1.13
CA VAL A 325 24.27 -29.57 -2.36
C VAL A 325 24.87 -28.86 -3.57
N PHE A 326 25.13 -27.56 -3.47
CA PHE A 326 25.81 -26.83 -4.56
C PHE A 326 27.22 -27.36 -4.85
N ARG A 327 27.98 -27.78 -3.83
CA ARG A 327 29.31 -28.41 -4.04
C ARG A 327 29.21 -29.76 -4.73
N GLN A 328 28.19 -30.56 -4.44
CA GLN A 328 27.98 -31.86 -5.10
C GLN A 328 27.77 -31.70 -6.61
N HIS A 329 27.06 -30.65 -7.02
CA HIS A 329 26.86 -30.27 -8.43
C HIS A 329 28.00 -29.44 -9.04
N ARG A 330 29.16 -29.37 -8.38
CA ARG A 330 30.34 -28.61 -8.82
C ARG A 330 30.01 -27.14 -9.13
N LEU A 331 29.14 -26.52 -8.34
CA LEU A 331 28.79 -25.11 -8.47
C LEU A 331 29.65 -24.27 -7.53
N ARG A 332 30.24 -23.20 -8.07
CA ARG A 332 30.94 -22.19 -7.28
C ARG A 332 29.96 -21.10 -6.87
N VAL A 333 30.01 -20.71 -5.59
CA VAL A 333 29.15 -19.66 -5.02
C VAL A 333 30.01 -18.42 -4.70
N PRO A 334 30.23 -17.50 -5.65
CA PRO A 334 31.04 -16.29 -5.41
C PRO A 334 30.40 -15.30 -4.42
N ARG A 335 29.06 -15.27 -4.33
CA ARG A 335 28.34 -14.31 -3.49
C ARG A 335 27.11 -14.96 -2.84
N ARG A 336 26.93 -14.66 -1.55
CA ARG A 336 25.77 -15.04 -0.73
C ARG A 336 25.23 -13.81 -0.03
N GLU A 337 23.92 -13.64 -0.02
CA GLU A 337 23.22 -12.57 0.69
C GLU A 337 22.06 -13.20 1.48
N ILE A 338 22.09 -13.06 2.81
CA ILE A 338 21.07 -13.65 3.71
C ILE A 338 20.39 -12.49 4.43
N ALA A 339 19.07 -12.42 4.28
CA ALA A 339 18.21 -11.43 4.94
C ALA A 339 17.07 -12.16 5.65
N GLY A 340 17.31 -12.54 6.91
CA GLY A 340 16.36 -13.32 7.70
C GLY A 340 16.07 -14.68 7.06
N LEU A 341 14.82 -14.90 6.66
CA LEU A 341 14.35 -16.13 6.04
C LEU A 341 14.63 -16.25 4.53
N MET A 342 15.12 -15.17 3.90
CA MET A 342 15.44 -15.14 2.48
C MET A 342 16.94 -15.31 2.25
N HIS A 343 17.32 -16.35 1.51
CA HIS A 343 18.70 -16.62 1.14
C HIS A 343 18.87 -16.48 -0.38
N THR A 344 19.80 -15.65 -0.80
CA THR A 344 20.14 -15.44 -2.21
C THR A 344 21.58 -15.90 -2.48
N TYR A 345 21.75 -16.77 -3.48
CA TYR A 345 23.04 -17.33 -3.88
C TYR A 345 23.30 -17.05 -5.35
N VAL A 346 24.48 -16.55 -5.68
CA VAL A 346 24.94 -16.45 -7.07
C VAL A 346 25.74 -17.70 -7.39
N LEU A 347 25.38 -18.42 -8.45
CA LEU A 347 25.93 -19.72 -8.83
C LEU A 347 26.68 -19.63 -10.17
N GLN A 348 27.81 -20.32 -10.26
CA GLN A 348 28.62 -20.48 -11.48
C GLN A 348 29.02 -21.95 -11.66
N GLY A 349 28.76 -22.52 -12.83
CA GLY A 349 29.14 -23.91 -13.14
C GLY A 349 30.65 -24.09 -13.37
N LEU A 350 31.23 -25.17 -12.85
CA LEU A 350 32.64 -25.56 -13.10
C LEU A 350 32.71 -26.63 -14.21
N THR A 351 33.25 -26.29 -15.37
CA THR A 351 33.52 -27.27 -16.44
C THR A 351 34.94 -27.83 -16.32
N GLU A 352 35.14 -29.13 -16.60
CA GLU A 352 36.43 -29.84 -16.48
C GLU A 352 37.56 -29.36 -17.43
N ARG A 353 37.38 -28.29 -18.19
CA ARG A 353 38.38 -27.80 -19.18
C ARG A 353 39.20 -26.58 -18.78
N SER A 354 39.09 -26.06 -17.56
CA SER A 354 39.90 -24.91 -17.14
C SER A 354 40.47 -25.09 -15.73
N LEU A 355 41.46 -25.99 -15.61
CA LEU A 355 42.39 -25.99 -14.48
C LEU A 355 43.57 -25.00 -14.70
N GLY A 356 43.48 -24.12 -15.69
CA GLY A 356 44.38 -22.99 -15.90
C GLY A 356 43.66 -21.87 -16.66
N ALA A 357 43.67 -20.67 -16.08
CA ALA A 357 43.31 -19.36 -16.63
C ALA A 357 41.99 -19.25 -17.46
N GLU A 358 41.04 -18.48 -16.92
CA GLU A 358 39.74 -18.08 -17.50
C GLU A 358 38.69 -19.19 -17.66
N ALA A 359 38.08 -19.57 -16.53
CA ALA A 359 36.84 -20.32 -16.52
C ALA A 359 35.70 -19.46 -17.10
N LYS A 360 35.22 -19.81 -18.31
CA LYS A 360 34.02 -19.22 -18.91
C LYS A 360 32.82 -19.62 -18.06
N SER A 361 32.25 -18.66 -17.33
CA SER A 361 31.10 -18.86 -16.46
C SER A 361 29.86 -19.22 -17.31
N LEU A 362 29.44 -20.48 -17.29
CA LEU A 362 28.21 -20.93 -17.95
C LEU A 362 27.03 -20.85 -16.96
N LYS A 363 25.87 -20.43 -17.48
CA LYS A 363 24.57 -20.52 -16.80
C LYS A 363 24.14 -21.98 -16.72
N LEU A 364 23.41 -22.34 -15.66
CA LEU A 364 22.76 -23.64 -15.59
C LEU A 364 21.65 -23.74 -16.64
N SER A 365 21.52 -24.93 -17.24
CA SER A 365 20.40 -25.29 -18.11
C SER A 365 19.11 -25.48 -17.30
N ASP A 366 17.95 -25.41 -17.97
CA ASP A 366 16.65 -25.55 -17.31
C ASP A 366 16.48 -26.92 -16.63
N GLU A 367 17.02 -27.99 -17.23
CA GLU A 367 17.03 -29.34 -16.64
C GLU A 367 17.88 -29.41 -15.37
N GLU A 368 19.08 -28.80 -15.37
CA GLU A 368 19.94 -28.75 -14.18
C GLU A 368 19.28 -27.95 -13.06
N MET A 369 18.59 -26.85 -13.38
CA MET A 369 17.87 -26.04 -12.38
C MET A 369 16.70 -26.80 -11.75
N GLU A 370 15.92 -27.55 -12.53
CA GLU A 370 14.84 -28.39 -11.98
C GLU A 370 15.38 -29.51 -11.09
N GLN A 371 16.47 -30.17 -11.49
CA GLN A 371 17.10 -31.21 -10.68
C GLN A 371 17.66 -30.64 -9.37
N LEU A 372 18.35 -29.50 -9.43
CA LEU A 372 18.88 -28.81 -8.25
C LEU A 372 17.77 -28.35 -7.30
N LYS A 373 16.64 -27.89 -7.86
CA LYS A 373 15.45 -27.50 -7.10
C LYS A 373 14.90 -28.69 -6.30
N ALA A 374 14.74 -29.84 -6.94
CA ALA A 374 14.22 -31.04 -6.29
C ALA A 374 15.15 -31.52 -5.16
N GLU A 375 16.47 -31.52 -5.38
CA GLU A 375 17.44 -31.93 -4.36
C GLU A 375 17.52 -30.94 -3.18
N LEU A 376 17.48 -29.63 -3.44
CA LEU A 376 17.43 -28.64 -2.35
C LEU A 376 16.16 -28.79 -1.51
N ASP A 377 15.01 -29.01 -2.15
CA ASP A 377 13.74 -29.16 -1.44
C ASP A 377 13.79 -30.38 -0.50
N VAL A 378 14.32 -31.51 -0.96
CA VAL A 378 14.52 -32.70 -0.12
C VAL A 378 15.49 -32.43 1.03
N ALA A 379 16.61 -31.76 0.77
CA ALA A 379 17.62 -31.47 1.80
C ALA A 379 17.09 -30.53 2.89
N ILE A 380 16.35 -29.48 2.50
CA ILE A 380 15.77 -28.51 3.43
C ILE A 380 14.63 -29.14 4.24
N ARG A 381 13.79 -29.99 3.63
CA ARG A 381 12.76 -30.75 4.36
C ARG A 381 13.38 -31.69 5.39
N ARG A 382 14.49 -32.36 5.07
CA ARG A 382 15.20 -33.25 6.00
C ARG A 382 15.71 -32.50 7.23
N CYS A 383 16.38 -31.36 7.04
CA CYS A 383 16.83 -30.51 8.14
C CYS A 383 15.67 -29.86 8.92
N SER A 384 14.53 -29.68 8.28
CA SER A 384 13.31 -29.23 8.96
C SER A 384 12.64 -30.35 9.77
N SER A 385 12.88 -31.63 9.48
CA SER A 385 12.27 -32.76 10.20
C SER A 385 13.09 -33.27 11.38
N GLU A 386 14.40 -32.99 11.42
CA GLU A 386 15.25 -33.34 12.55
C GLU A 386 15.08 -32.27 13.65
N ASP A 387 14.17 -32.53 14.58
CA ASP A 387 14.13 -31.82 15.86
C ASP A 387 15.48 -32.03 16.57
N PHE A 388 16.32 -31.00 16.57
CA PHE A 388 17.51 -30.98 17.43
C PHE A 388 17.07 -31.14 18.89
N PRO A 389 17.71 -32.01 19.69
CA PRO A 389 17.48 -32.00 21.13
C PRO A 389 17.88 -30.62 21.65
N HIS A 390 16.96 -29.97 22.38
CA HIS A 390 17.15 -28.68 23.02
C HIS A 390 18.55 -28.59 23.65
N ASP A 391 19.37 -27.68 23.12
CA ASP A 391 20.73 -27.45 23.55
C ASP A 391 20.73 -27.11 25.06
N ALA A 392 21.59 -27.75 25.85
CA ALA A 392 21.63 -27.59 27.31
C ALA A 392 21.76 -26.13 27.77
N ARG A 393 22.33 -25.28 26.91
CA ARG A 393 22.47 -23.83 27.09
C ARG A 393 21.14 -23.08 27.10
N THR A 394 20.15 -23.50 26.30
CA THR A 394 18.83 -22.86 26.26
C THR A 394 18.03 -23.12 27.53
N LEU A 395 18.16 -24.30 28.13
CA LEU A 395 17.56 -24.64 29.43
C LEU A 395 18.26 -23.92 30.60
N GLU A 396 19.58 -23.71 30.52
CA GLU A 396 20.31 -22.87 31.48
C GLU A 396 19.86 -21.41 31.38
N LEU A 397 19.73 -20.86 30.17
CA LEU A 397 19.28 -19.48 29.97
C LEU A 397 17.83 -19.28 30.44
N GLU A 398 16.93 -20.24 30.20
CA GLU A 398 15.56 -20.19 30.70
C GLU A 398 15.50 -20.29 32.23
N ARG A 399 16.36 -21.10 32.86
CA ARG A 399 16.49 -21.17 34.32
C ARG A 399 17.02 -19.86 34.90
N GLU A 400 18.04 -19.26 34.30
CA GLU A 400 18.58 -17.97 34.73
C GLU A 400 17.54 -16.84 34.57
N LEU A 401 16.77 -16.85 33.48
CA LEU A 401 15.71 -15.87 33.26
C LEU A 401 14.54 -16.04 34.26
N GLN A 402 14.26 -17.27 34.67
CA GLN A 402 13.24 -17.59 35.66
C GLN A 402 13.68 -17.20 37.07
N GLU A 403 14.93 -17.48 37.46
CA GLU A 403 15.52 -16.99 38.71
C GLU A 403 15.59 -15.46 38.76
N ALA A 404 15.93 -14.80 37.66
CA ALA A 404 15.92 -13.34 37.57
C ALA A 404 14.51 -12.77 37.77
N ARG A 405 13.48 -13.39 37.18
CA ARG A 405 12.07 -13.00 37.38
C ARG A 405 11.61 -13.19 38.82
N GLU A 406 12.02 -14.27 39.48
CA GLU A 406 11.69 -14.50 40.89
C GLU A 406 12.41 -13.52 41.82
N ARG A 407 13.68 -13.18 41.53
CA ARG A 407 14.41 -12.13 42.26
C ARG A 407 13.76 -10.75 42.11
N ILE A 408 13.27 -10.42 40.91
CA ILE A 408 12.53 -9.17 40.68
C ILE A 408 11.22 -9.16 41.48
N LYS A 409 10.45 -10.26 41.47
CA LYS A 409 9.24 -10.38 42.31
C LYS A 409 9.53 -10.29 43.82
N ALA A 410 10.63 -10.89 44.28
CA ALA A 410 11.04 -10.81 45.67
C ALA A 410 11.44 -9.38 46.06
N LEU A 411 12.17 -8.67 45.19
CA LEU A 411 12.49 -7.25 45.36
C LEU A 411 11.24 -6.36 45.36
N GLU A 412 10.29 -6.60 44.46
CA GLU A 412 9.00 -5.90 44.44
C GLU A 412 8.21 -6.14 45.74
N SER A 413 8.26 -7.36 46.29
CA SER A 413 7.61 -7.68 47.57
C SER A 413 8.31 -7.05 48.79
N GLN A 414 9.63 -6.83 48.74
CA GLN A 414 10.38 -6.15 49.80
C GLN A 414 10.23 -4.63 49.74
N LEU A 415 10.08 -4.05 48.54
CA LEU A 415 9.75 -2.64 48.34
C LEU A 415 8.31 -2.31 48.76
N MET A 416 7.41 -3.30 48.68
CA MET A 416 6.02 -3.20 49.13
C MET A 416 5.85 -3.80 50.53
N GLY A 417 6.39 -3.13 51.55
CA GLY A 417 6.16 -3.51 52.96
C GLY A 417 4.67 -3.52 53.34
N PRO A 418 4.26 -4.27 54.38
CA PRO A 418 2.85 -4.48 54.70
C PRO A 418 2.26 -3.22 55.34
N GLY A 419 1.57 -2.40 54.53
CA GLY A 419 0.79 -1.26 55.03
C GLY A 419 0.86 0.06 54.26
N GLY A 420 1.18 0.06 52.96
CA GLY A 420 1.16 1.29 52.13
C GLY A 420 -0.01 1.33 51.15
N ASN A 421 -0.95 2.25 51.36
CA ASN A 421 -2.11 2.47 50.49
C ASN A 421 -1.72 2.81 49.03
N ALA A 422 -2.39 2.16 48.08
CA ALA A 422 -2.26 2.37 46.65
C ALA A 422 -2.88 3.70 46.17
N THR A 423 -2.28 4.82 46.57
CA THR A 423 -2.67 6.16 46.11
C THR A 423 -1.48 7.12 46.21
N ASP A 424 -0.36 6.78 45.59
CA ASP A 424 0.59 7.79 45.08
C ASP A 424 1.64 7.13 44.19
N SER A 425 1.36 7.05 42.89
CA SER A 425 2.32 6.56 41.88
C SER A 425 2.40 7.51 40.69
N ARG A 426 2.42 8.81 40.99
CA ARG A 426 2.80 9.87 40.05
C ARG A 426 3.86 10.77 40.68
N CYS A 427 4.97 10.21 41.16
CA CYS A 427 6.17 10.97 41.51
C CYS A 427 7.33 10.02 41.87
N LEU A 428 7.81 9.20 40.94
CA LEU A 428 9.05 8.41 41.14
C LEU A 428 9.68 8.01 39.79
N PHE A 429 9.92 9.01 38.93
CA PHE A 429 10.91 8.94 37.86
C PHE A 429 11.83 10.15 37.99
N ALA A 430 12.57 10.22 39.10
CA ALA A 430 13.60 11.22 39.32
C ALA A 430 14.67 10.68 40.29
N ARG A 431 15.50 9.74 39.81
CA ARG A 431 16.92 9.55 40.18
C ARG A 431 17.41 8.20 39.64
N VAL A 432 18.09 8.24 38.50
CA VAL A 432 19.05 7.22 38.11
C VAL A 432 20.43 7.85 38.32
N PRO A 433 21.30 7.33 39.21
CA PRO A 433 22.69 7.75 39.21
C PRO A 433 23.41 7.10 38.02
N ALA A 434 24.23 7.89 37.35
CA ALA A 434 25.05 7.48 36.23
C ALA A 434 26.11 6.45 36.65
N GLY A 435 26.26 5.39 35.85
CA GLY A 435 27.36 4.45 35.95
C GLY A 435 26.95 3.02 35.66
N GLU A 436 26.91 2.65 34.38
CA GLU A 436 27.44 1.40 33.80
C GLU A 436 26.87 1.23 32.37
N GLU A 437 27.77 0.96 31.43
CA GLU A 437 27.52 0.86 29.98
C GLU A 437 26.60 -0.31 29.59
N PRO A 438 25.84 -0.22 28.49
CA PRO A 438 25.08 -1.35 27.98
C PRO A 438 25.95 -2.21 27.08
N LEU A 439 26.30 -3.42 27.55
CA LEU A 439 26.73 -4.52 26.71
C LEU A 439 25.56 -4.97 25.82
N ARG A 440 25.56 -4.48 24.58
CA ARG A 440 24.91 -5.14 23.44
C ARG A 440 25.76 -6.33 23.04
N GLN A 441 25.25 -7.54 23.20
CA GLN A 441 25.47 -8.67 22.30
C GLN A 441 24.28 -9.61 22.36
#